data_AF-A0A5K1I9J9-F1
#
_entry.id   AF-A0A5K1I9J9-F1
#
_cell.length_a   1.000
_cell.length_b   1.000
_cell.length_c   1.000
_cell.angle_alpha   90.00
_cell.angle_beta   90.00
_cell.angle_gamma   90.00
#
_symmetry.space_group_name_H-M   'P 1'
#
loop_
_entity.id
_entity.type
_entity.pdbx_description
1 polymer ?
#
loop_
_entity_poly.entity_id
_entity_poly.type
_entity_poly.pdbx_seq_one_letter_code
_entity_poly.pdbx_strand_id
1 'polypeptide(L)'
;MDETASRRGHRYVTVFLDMQRKQESVIFAIPGHGKATIDTFSASLTAQGGDPDNVVEVVCDMSQAFLSGVVEHLPSAEVTTGWFYIVQTFTKALDEVHEIERRQQALIRINPSGHAPCAVRLSPRACHVPACNRPCTPPRPRQRAPGEPGVADGAAVLGHGD
;
A
#
# COMPACT_ATOMS: atom_id res chain seq x y z
N MET A 1 19.51 11.46 2.50
CA MET A 1 19.07 10.96 3.81
C MET A 1 18.07 9.83 3.62
N ASP A 2 18.05 8.85 4.52
CA ASP A 2 17.21 7.65 4.37
C ASP A 2 16.70 7.13 5.71
N GLU A 3 15.47 6.62 5.74
CA GLU A 3 14.89 5.94 6.89
C GLU A 3 14.92 4.43 6.72
N THR A 4 15.49 3.74 7.69
CA THR A 4 15.48 2.28 7.72
C THR A 4 14.81 1.79 9.00
N ALA A 5 13.86 0.88 8.84
CA ALA A 5 13.28 0.16 9.96
C ALA A 5 14.34 -0.77 10.58
N SER A 6 14.66 -0.55 11.85
CA SER A 6 15.74 -1.27 12.54
C SER A 6 15.27 -2.61 13.14
N ARG A 7 14.01 -2.71 13.59
CA ARG A 7 13.38 -3.92 14.15
C ARG A 7 11.85 -3.87 14.00
N ARG A 8 11.18 -5.02 14.18
CA ARG A 8 9.72 -5.08 14.34
C ARG A 8 9.24 -4.09 15.42
N GLY A 9 8.11 -3.46 15.18
CA GLY A 9 7.45 -2.52 16.10
C GLY A 9 7.78 -1.05 15.88
N HIS A 10 7.76 -0.57 14.62
CA HIS A 10 7.86 0.85 14.29
C HIS A 10 9.09 1.57 14.87
N ARG A 11 10.25 0.90 14.87
CA ARG A 11 11.52 1.51 15.26
C ARG A 11 12.33 1.86 14.03
N TYR A 12 12.55 3.16 13.85
CA TYR A 12 13.25 3.70 12.69
C TYR A 12 14.60 4.27 13.10
N VAL A 13 15.53 4.24 12.16
CA VAL A 13 16.80 4.96 12.24
C VAL A 13 16.89 5.78 10.96
N THR A 14 17.17 7.07 11.13
CA THR A 14 17.41 7.99 10.01
C THR A 14 18.91 8.20 9.87
N VAL A 15 19.41 8.02 8.64
CA VAL A 15 20.84 8.13 8.32
C VAL A 15 21.06 9.27 7.32
N PHE A 16 22.05 10.10 7.62
CA PHE A 16 22.51 11.22 6.80
C PHE A 16 23.87 10.88 6.19
N LEU A 17 23.95 11.05 4.88
CA LEU A 17 25.09 10.65 4.06
C LEU A 17 25.60 11.86 3.28
N ASP A 18 26.92 12.03 3.24
CA ASP A 18 27.62 12.91 2.32
C ASP A 18 27.94 12.13 1.05
N MET A 19 27.30 12.50 -0.07
CA MET A 19 27.54 11.83 -1.35
C MET A 19 28.86 12.22 -2.01
N GLN A 20 29.51 13.31 -1.57
CA GLN A 20 30.80 13.73 -2.11
C GLN A 20 31.96 12.93 -1.48
N ARG A 21 31.76 12.37 -0.27
CA ARG A 21 32.75 11.54 0.41
C ARG A 21 32.75 10.12 -0.12
N LYS A 22 33.91 9.69 -0.64
CA LYS A 22 34.11 8.30 -1.12
C LYS A 22 34.32 7.28 0.00
N GLN A 23 34.82 7.73 1.15
CA GLN A 23 35.08 6.94 2.35
C GLN A 23 34.39 7.63 3.52
N GLU A 24 33.81 6.86 4.44
CA GLU A 24 33.12 7.41 5.62
C GLU A 24 32.02 8.44 5.25
N SER A 25 31.16 8.05 4.30
CA SER A 25 30.08 8.91 3.81
C SER A 25 28.98 9.16 4.84
N VAL A 26 28.85 8.31 5.87
CA VAL A 26 27.86 8.52 6.94
C VAL A 26 28.31 9.67 7.83
N ILE A 27 27.56 10.78 7.83
CA ILE A 27 27.85 11.96 8.65
C ILE A 27 27.14 11.86 10.00
N PHE A 28 25.89 11.41 9.99
CA PHE A 28 25.04 11.41 11.17
C PHE A 28 23.99 10.31 11.10
N ALA A 29 23.68 9.69 12.24
CA ALA A 29 22.62 8.70 12.35
C ALA A 29 21.91 8.85 13.68
N ILE A 30 20.58 8.84 13.65
CA ILE A 30 19.74 9.07 14.83
C ILE A 30 18.56 8.09 14.85
N PRO A 31 18.18 7.54 16.02
CA PRO A 31 16.92 6.83 16.14
C PRO A 31 15.75 7.80 15.96
N GLY A 32 14.76 7.40 15.17
CA GLY A 32 13.60 8.22 14.84
C GLY A 32 13.38 8.35 13.35
N HIS A 33 12.34 9.10 13.01
CA HIS A 33 11.89 9.33 11.64
C HIS A 33 11.26 10.73 11.52
N GLY A 34 11.19 11.26 10.30
CA GLY A 34 10.49 12.49 9.95
C GLY A 34 11.19 13.79 10.37
N LYS A 35 10.38 14.85 10.52
CA LYS A 35 10.86 16.24 10.71
C LYS A 35 11.83 16.40 11.89
N ALA A 36 11.56 15.75 13.02
CA ALA A 36 12.36 15.89 14.23
C ALA A 36 13.83 15.44 14.05
N THR A 37 14.08 14.48 13.14
CA THR A 37 15.45 14.05 12.86
C THR A 37 16.23 15.07 12.05
N ILE A 38 15.55 15.88 11.23
CA ILE A 38 16.19 16.94 10.44
C ILE A 38 16.58 18.11 11.35
N ASP A 39 15.71 18.50 12.28
CA ASP A 39 16.02 19.52 13.29
C ASP A 39 17.27 19.14 14.08
N THR A 40 17.28 17.90 14.59
CA THR A 40 18.43 17.39 15.36
C THR A 40 19.70 17.30 14.50
N PHE A 41 19.58 16.94 13.22
CA PHE A 41 20.70 16.93 12.29
C PHE A 41 21.23 18.34 12.03
N SER A 42 20.37 19.33 11.78
CA SER A 42 20.77 20.73 11.55
C SER A 42 21.51 21.28 12.77
N ALA A 43 20.98 21.06 13.98
CA ALA A 43 21.67 21.43 15.22
C ALA A 43 23.04 20.73 15.38
N SER A 44 23.12 19.44 15.03
CA SER A 44 24.39 18.70 15.08
C SER A 44 25.40 19.20 14.04
N LEU A 45 24.94 19.56 12.84
CA LEU A 45 25.76 20.11 11.77
C LEU A 45 26.41 21.43 12.22
N THR A 46 25.61 22.34 12.79
CA THR A 46 26.12 23.60 13.37
C THR A 46 27.09 23.36 14.51
N ALA A 47 26.80 22.41 15.41
CA ALA A 47 27.69 22.08 16.53
C ALA A 47 29.04 21.52 16.07
N GLN A 48 29.09 20.86 14.90
CA GLN A 48 30.31 20.36 14.27
C GLN A 48 31.05 21.43 13.44
N GLY A 49 30.54 22.67 13.41
CA GLY A 49 31.10 23.79 12.64
C GLY A 49 30.69 23.80 11.17
N GLY A 50 29.72 22.96 10.78
CA GLY A 50 29.08 23.03 9.47
C GLY A 50 28.01 24.11 9.42
N ASP A 51 27.69 24.57 8.22
CA ASP A 51 26.62 25.53 7.98
C ASP A 51 25.46 24.82 7.24
N PRO A 52 24.24 24.79 7.82
CA PRO A 52 23.04 24.29 7.14
C PRO A 52 22.80 24.92 5.77
N ASP A 53 23.19 26.18 5.57
CA ASP A 53 22.99 26.89 4.29
C ASP A 53 23.92 26.39 3.18
N ASN A 54 24.99 25.68 3.53
CA ASN A 54 25.88 25.04 2.55
C ASN A 54 25.32 23.72 1.99
N VAL A 55 24.19 23.23 2.52
CA VAL A 55 23.52 22.05 1.97
C VAL A 55 22.71 22.46 0.74
N VAL A 56 23.20 22.08 -0.44
CA VAL A 56 22.60 22.48 -1.73
C VAL A 56 21.52 21.49 -2.20
N GLU A 57 21.69 20.20 -1.94
CA GLU A 57 20.77 19.17 -2.40
C GLU A 57 20.56 18.13 -1.31
N VAL A 58 19.29 17.75 -1.12
CA VAL A 58 18.89 16.66 -0.23
C VAL A 58 18.14 15.63 -1.04
N VAL A 59 18.73 14.45 -1.16
CA VAL A 59 18.05 13.27 -1.72
C VAL A 59 17.33 12.53 -0.60
N CYS A 60 16.01 12.42 -0.68
CA CYS A 60 15.20 11.72 0.33
C CYS A 60 14.01 10.96 -0.26
N ASP A 61 13.24 10.32 0.62
CA ASP A 61 11.96 9.72 0.27
C ASP A 61 10.90 10.80 -0.04
N MET A 62 9.73 10.38 -0.52
CA MET A 62 8.62 11.29 -0.88
C MET A 62 7.69 11.64 0.30
N SER A 63 8.10 11.42 1.54
CA SER A 63 7.26 11.69 2.72
C SER A 63 7.16 13.18 3.00
N GLN A 64 5.95 13.60 3.36
CA GLN A 64 5.68 15.00 3.71
C GLN A 64 6.45 15.46 4.96
N ALA A 65 6.78 14.53 5.85
CA ALA A 65 7.56 14.82 7.04
C ALA A 65 8.99 15.27 6.71
N PHE A 66 9.62 14.66 5.68
CA PHE A 66 10.93 15.11 5.23
C PHE A 66 10.85 16.40 4.44
N LEU A 67 9.91 16.51 3.49
CA LEU A 67 9.76 17.70 2.67
C LEU A 67 9.58 18.96 3.53
N SER A 68 8.69 18.89 4.53
CA SER A 68 8.48 20.00 5.46
C SER A 68 9.70 20.30 6.33
N GLY A 69 10.39 19.28 6.82
CA GLY A 69 11.58 19.49 7.64
C GLY A 69 12.76 20.06 6.86
N VAL A 70 12.97 19.67 5.59
CA VAL A 70 14.05 20.22 4.77
C VAL A 70 13.80 21.70 4.51
N VAL A 71 12.58 22.07 4.11
CA VAL A 71 12.22 23.48 3.87
C VAL A 71 12.44 24.34 5.11
N GLU A 72 12.21 23.81 6.30
CA GLU A 72 12.34 24.56 7.56
C GLU A 72 13.76 24.67 8.08
N HIS A 73 14.57 23.62 7.96
CA HIS A 73 15.88 23.53 8.61
C HIS A 73 17.07 23.58 7.65
N LEU A 74 16.83 23.45 6.34
CA LEU A 74 17.81 23.47 5.26
C LEU A 74 17.25 24.31 4.09
N PRO A 75 17.06 25.63 4.29
CA PRO A 75 16.27 26.47 3.39
C PRO A 75 16.89 26.63 1.98
N SER A 76 18.21 26.47 1.88
CA SER A 76 18.96 26.55 0.62
C SER A 76 18.99 25.23 -0.16
N ALA A 77 18.47 24.14 0.42
CA ALA A 77 18.55 22.82 -0.18
C ALA A 77 17.39 22.55 -1.15
N GLU A 78 17.72 22.11 -2.37
CA GLU A 78 16.74 21.50 -3.27
C GLU A 78 16.46 20.05 -2.85
N VAL A 79 15.17 19.65 -2.89
CA VAL A 79 14.78 18.28 -2.57
C VAL A 79 14.66 17.44 -3.83
N THR A 80 15.44 16.36 -3.88
CA THR A 80 15.40 15.38 -4.97
C THR A 80 14.88 14.04 -4.45
N THR A 81 14.02 13.38 -5.23
CA THR A 81 13.57 12.03 -4.90
C THR A 81 14.63 11.00 -5.29
N GLY A 82 15.01 10.12 -4.36
CA GLY A 82 15.98 9.07 -4.64
C GLY A 82 15.50 8.06 -5.70
N TRP A 83 16.40 7.67 -6.60
CA TRP A 83 16.13 6.67 -7.66
C TRP A 83 15.50 5.37 -7.13
N PHE A 84 15.96 4.89 -5.96
CA PHE A 84 15.42 3.69 -5.32
C PHE A 84 13.91 3.81 -5.07
N TYR A 85 13.45 4.96 -4.55
CA TYR A 85 12.04 5.20 -4.26
C TYR A 85 11.19 5.33 -5.52
N ILE A 86 11.77 5.87 -6.60
CA ILE A 86 11.13 5.92 -7.92
C ILE A 86 10.90 4.50 -8.42
N VAL A 87 11.95 3.69 -8.51
CA VAL A 87 11.87 2.30 -8.99
C VAL A 87 10.92 1.48 -8.11
N GLN A 88 10.99 1.63 -6.79
CA GLN A 88 10.10 0.93 -5.86
C GLN A 88 8.63 1.27 -6.13
N THR A 89 8.31 2.54 -6.33
CA THR A 89 6.93 3.00 -6.63
C THR A 89 6.43 2.39 -7.94
N PHE A 90 7.25 2.42 -8.99
CA PHE A 90 6.90 1.84 -10.28
C PHE A 90 6.68 0.33 -10.19
N THR A 91 7.59 -0.40 -9.56
CA THR A 91 7.46 -1.86 -9.42
C THR A 91 6.20 -2.24 -8.65
N LYS A 92 5.89 -1.54 -7.54
CA LYS A 92 4.66 -1.76 -6.78
C LYS A 92 3.41 -1.56 -7.63
N ALA A 93 3.36 -0.50 -8.42
CA ALA A 93 2.22 -0.24 -9.31
C ALA A 93 2.06 -1.34 -10.38
N LEU A 94 3.17 -1.83 -10.94
CA LEU A 94 3.14 -2.96 -11.89
C LEU A 94 2.66 -4.26 -11.23
N ASP A 95 3.11 -4.53 -10.00
CA ASP A 95 2.71 -5.73 -9.26
C ASP A 95 1.20 -5.74 -8.97
N GLU A 96 0.60 -4.58 -8.68
CA GLU A 96 -0.86 -4.45 -8.51
C GLU A 96 -1.62 -4.82 -9.79
N VAL A 97 -1.15 -4.35 -10.95
CA VAL A 97 -1.73 -4.69 -12.25
C VAL A 97 -1.56 -6.17 -12.54
N HIS A 98 -0.35 -6.72 -12.38
CA HIS A 98 -0.08 -8.14 -12.57
C HIS A 98 -0.93 -9.04 -11.67
N GLU A 99 -1.23 -8.60 -10.45
CA GLU A 99 -2.11 -9.32 -9.54
C GLU A 99 -3.56 -9.31 -10.03
N ILE A 100 -4.06 -8.17 -10.53
CA ILE A 100 -5.40 -8.09 -11.14
C ILE A 100 -5.50 -8.99 -12.37
N GLU A 101 -4.52 -8.92 -13.27
CA GLU A 101 -4.46 -9.73 -14.49
C GLU A 101 -4.39 -11.22 -14.17
N ARG A 102 -3.57 -11.64 -13.20
CA ARG A 102 -3.49 -13.05 -12.78
C ARG A 102 -4.82 -13.56 -12.25
N ARG A 103 -5.55 -12.75 -11.48
CA ARG A 103 -6.90 -13.12 -11.01
C ARG A 103 -7.88 -13.23 -12.17
N GLN A 104 -7.88 -12.28 -13.09
CA GLN A 104 -8.74 -12.32 -14.28
C GLN A 104 -8.45 -13.52 -15.18
N GLN A 105 -7.17 -13.82 -15.43
CA GLN A 105 -6.77 -14.97 -16.22
C GLN A 105 -7.15 -16.29 -15.53
N ALA A 106 -7.02 -16.37 -14.20
CA ALA A 106 -7.50 -17.51 -13.43
C ALA A 106 -9.03 -17.67 -13.56
N LEU A 107 -9.80 -16.58 -13.48
CA LEU A 107 -11.25 -16.58 -13.68
C LEU A 107 -11.66 -17.09 -15.07
N ILE A 108 -11.01 -16.60 -16.14
CA ILE A 108 -11.26 -17.06 -17.52
C ILE A 108 -10.91 -18.54 -17.68
N ARG A 109 -9.80 -18.98 -17.10
CA ARG A 109 -9.39 -20.39 -17.15
C ARG A 109 -10.37 -21.31 -16.41
N ILE A 110 -10.95 -20.84 -15.30
CA ILE A 110 -11.94 -21.60 -14.52
C ILE A 110 -13.33 -21.57 -15.18
N ASN A 111 -13.70 -20.49 -15.85
CA ASN A 111 -14.95 -20.40 -16.60
C ASN A 111 -14.75 -19.82 -18.02
N PRO A 112 -14.41 -20.66 -19.02
CA PRO A 112 -14.10 -20.21 -20.38
C PRO A 112 -15.31 -19.69 -21.17
N SER A 113 -16.53 -19.86 -20.64
CA SER A 113 -17.77 -19.40 -21.28
C SER A 113 -18.06 -17.91 -21.11
N GLY A 114 -17.23 -17.16 -20.37
CA GLY A 114 -17.37 -15.71 -20.17
C GLY A 114 -18.55 -15.28 -19.29
N HIS A 115 -19.35 -16.22 -18.79
CA HIS A 115 -20.38 -15.92 -17.82
C HIS A 115 -19.72 -15.64 -16.46
N ALA A 116 -19.64 -14.38 -16.04
CA ALA A 116 -19.19 -14.06 -14.69
C ALA A 116 -20.06 -14.84 -13.68
N PRO A 117 -19.48 -15.64 -12.76
CA PRO A 117 -20.26 -16.09 -11.62
C PRO A 117 -20.75 -14.82 -10.90
N CYS A 118 -22.04 -14.77 -10.59
CA CYS A 118 -22.75 -13.62 -10.02
C CYS A 118 -22.11 -13.03 -8.73
N ALA A 119 -21.06 -13.66 -8.20
CA ALA A 119 -20.42 -13.34 -6.93
C ALA A 119 -19.19 -12.42 -7.00
N VAL A 120 -18.65 -12.05 -8.17
CA VAL A 120 -17.51 -11.12 -8.20
C VAL A 120 -18.02 -9.68 -8.17
N ARG A 121 -18.42 -9.22 -6.98
CA ARG A 121 -18.77 -7.84 -6.68
C ARG A 121 -17.49 -6.99 -6.64
N LEU A 122 -16.99 -6.57 -7.79
CA LEU A 122 -15.92 -5.57 -7.89
C LEU A 122 -16.52 -4.19 -7.60
N SER A 123 -16.37 -3.71 -6.35
CA SER A 123 -16.54 -2.32 -5.91
C SER A 123 -17.94 -1.65 -6.10
N PRO A 124 -18.41 -0.80 -5.17
CA PRO A 124 -19.73 -0.16 -5.29
C PRO A 124 -19.86 0.92 -6.38
N ARG A 125 -18.80 1.26 -7.13
CA ARG A 125 -18.78 2.49 -7.95
C ARG A 125 -18.64 2.31 -9.46
N ALA A 126 -18.71 1.11 -10.01
CA ALA A 126 -18.75 0.96 -11.47
C ALA A 126 -19.49 -0.31 -11.92
N CYS A 127 -20.82 -0.28 -11.88
CA CYS A 127 -21.65 -1.23 -12.62
C CYS A 127 -22.69 -0.46 -13.45
N HIS A 128 -22.27 -0.02 -14.64
CA HIS A 128 -23.15 0.06 -15.79
C HIS A 128 -22.64 -0.96 -16.79
N VAL A 129 -23.11 -2.20 -16.67
CA VAL A 129 -22.94 -3.22 -17.72
C VAL A 129 -24.29 -3.37 -18.41
N PRO A 130 -24.49 -2.81 -19.62
CA PRO A 130 -25.77 -2.84 -20.30
C PRO A 130 -25.87 -4.12 -21.15
N ALA A 131 -25.99 -5.31 -20.54
CA ALA A 131 -26.13 -6.54 -21.34
C ALA A 131 -26.63 -7.82 -20.64
N CYS A 132 -27.47 -7.77 -19.59
CA CYS A 132 -28.08 -9.02 -19.09
C CYS A 132 -29.61 -8.95 -19.14
N ASN A 133 -30.17 -9.32 -20.31
CA ASN A 133 -31.61 -9.44 -20.53
C ASN A 133 -32.12 -10.89 -20.40
N ARG A 134 -31.39 -11.77 -19.68
CA ARG A 134 -31.84 -13.15 -19.42
C ARG A 134 -32.43 -13.26 -18.02
N PRO A 135 -33.61 -13.90 -17.85
CA PRO A 135 -34.13 -14.19 -16.52
C PRO A 135 -33.17 -15.12 -15.78
N CYS A 136 -32.76 -14.73 -14.58
CA CYS A 136 -31.97 -15.56 -13.67
C CYS A 136 -32.77 -16.83 -13.35
N THR A 137 -32.38 -17.97 -13.92
CA THR A 137 -32.90 -19.26 -13.46
C THR A 137 -32.35 -19.55 -12.06
N PRO A 138 -33.21 -19.75 -11.04
CA PRO A 138 -32.73 -20.11 -9.71
C PRO A 138 -31.97 -21.44 -9.78
N PRO A 139 -30.96 -21.64 -8.91
CA PRO A 139 -30.23 -22.90 -8.86
C PRO A 139 -31.22 -24.04 -8.60
N ARG A 140 -31.10 -25.14 -9.37
CA ARG A 140 -31.95 -26.32 -9.18
C ARG A 140 -31.78 -26.81 -7.74
N PRO A 141 -32.88 -27.11 -7.02
CA PRO A 141 -32.77 -27.69 -5.69
C PRO A 141 -31.97 -28.99 -5.78
N ARG A 142 -30.99 -29.12 -4.88
CA ARG A 142 -30.09 -30.27 -4.79
C ARG A 142 -30.93 -31.53 -4.61
N GLN A 143 -30.95 -32.42 -5.60
CA GLN A 143 -31.57 -33.74 -5.41
C GLN A 143 -30.71 -34.50 -4.39
N ARG A 144 -31.32 -34.91 -3.27
CA ARG A 144 -30.66 -35.75 -2.26
C ARG A 144 -30.20 -37.05 -2.92
N ALA A 145 -28.95 -37.43 -2.69
CA ALA A 145 -28.49 -38.77 -3.02
C ALA A 145 -29.25 -39.80 -2.16
N PRO A 146 -29.51 -41.02 -2.67
CA PRO A 146 -30.18 -42.06 -1.89
C PRO A 146 -29.33 -42.39 -0.65
N GLY A 147 -29.89 -42.18 0.55
CA GLY A 147 -29.24 -42.58 1.82
C GLY A 147 -28.88 -41.45 2.78
N GLU A 148 -29.12 -40.17 2.48
CA GLU A 148 -28.93 -39.12 3.50
C GLU A 148 -30.07 -39.11 4.53
N PRO A 149 -29.78 -39.20 5.86
CA PRO A 149 -30.80 -39.06 6.89
C PRO A 149 -31.39 -37.64 6.90
N GLY A 150 -32.71 -37.55 7.04
CA GLY A 150 -33.45 -36.28 7.08
C GLY A 150 -33.35 -35.64 8.46
N VAL A 151 -32.80 -34.43 8.54
CA VAL A 151 -33.05 -33.55 9.68
C VAL A 151 -34.37 -32.85 9.39
N ALA A 152 -35.38 -33.12 10.20
CA ALA A 152 -36.67 -32.46 10.11
C ALA A 152 -36.57 -31.08 10.77
N ASP A 153 -36.38 -30.03 9.97
CA ASP A 153 -36.69 -28.66 10.40
C ASP A 153 -38.21 -28.47 10.31
N GLY A 154 -38.87 -28.64 11.45
CA GLY A 154 -40.27 -28.28 11.64
C GLY A 154 -40.41 -26.79 11.91
N ALA A 155 -40.67 -26.00 10.86
CA ALA A 155 -41.28 -24.68 11.00
C ALA A 155 -42.77 -24.80 10.66
N ALA A 156 -43.64 -24.68 11.67
CA ALA A 156 -45.07 -24.45 11.53
C ALA A 156 -45.43 -23.19 12.34
N VAL A 157 -45.63 -22.06 11.67
CA VAL A 157 -46.93 -21.48 11.26
C VAL A 157 -47.52 -20.56 12.35
N LEU A 158 -47.51 -19.26 12.05
CA LEU A 158 -48.33 -18.22 12.68
C LEU A 158 -49.80 -18.40 12.27
N GLY A 159 -50.72 -18.26 13.21
CA GLY A 159 -52.17 -18.14 12.95
C GLY A 159 -52.93 -17.64 14.18
N HIS A 160 -53.66 -16.52 14.00
CA HIS A 160 -54.49 -15.81 14.98
C HIS A 160 -55.65 -16.62 15.57
N GLY A 161 -56.08 -16.24 16.77
CA GLY A 161 -57.40 -16.50 17.36
C GLY A 161 -57.67 -15.47 18.48
N ASP A 162 -58.89 -14.97 18.50
CA ASP A 162 -59.42 -13.81 19.27
C ASP A 162 -59.19 -13.77 20.79
#